data_AF-A0A4S0J105-F1
#
_entry.id   AF-A0A4S0J105-F1
#
_cell.length_a   1.000
_cell.length_b   1.000
_cell.length_c   1.000
_cell.angle_alpha   90.00
_cell.angle_beta   90.00
_cell.angle_gamma   90.00
#
_symmetry.space_group_name_H-M   'P 1'
#
loop_
_entity.id
_entity.type
_entity.pdbx_description
1 polymer ?
#
loop_
_entity_poly.entity_id
_entity_poly.type
_entity_poly.pdbx_seq_one_letter_code
_entity_poly.pdbx_strand_id
1 'polypeptide(L)'
;VERRVSATYKDLPGGQLLGPTFDYTHRLLDPELATGADVAEPLQRAREAEPMPRVSAILAREGLIEPDGKMPQDHIPGDITREPLEFPMARDIRLQALSRGDEGFLLALGYSTQRGYARNHPFVG
;
A
#
# COMPACT_ATOMS: atom_id res chain seq x y z
N VAL A 1 -10.86 -9.50 -1.71
CA VAL A 1 -9.54 -8.94 -2.04
C VAL A 1 -9.56 -8.60 -3.52
N GLU A 2 -9.61 -7.31 -3.86
CA GLU A 2 -9.70 -6.87 -5.27
C GLU A 2 -8.34 -6.90 -5.97
N ARG A 3 -7.28 -6.55 -5.24
CA ARG A 3 -5.89 -6.55 -5.71
C ARG A 3 -4.96 -7.00 -4.58
N ARG A 4 -3.97 -7.82 -4.92
CA ARG A 4 -2.92 -8.30 -4.02
C ARG A 4 -1.68 -8.62 -4.84
N VAL A 5 -0.64 -7.81 -4.67
CA VAL A 5 0.65 -8.03 -5.33
C VAL A 5 1.78 -7.90 -4.32
N SER A 6 2.85 -8.66 -4.51
CA SER A 6 4.10 -8.51 -3.75
C SER A 6 5.28 -8.54 -4.71
N ALA A 7 6.23 -7.64 -4.49
CA ALA A 7 7.49 -7.59 -5.23
C ALA A 7 8.60 -8.43 -4.57
N THR A 8 8.34 -9.04 -3.41
CA THR A 8 9.34 -9.79 -2.63
C THR A 8 9.35 -11.29 -2.92
N TYR A 9 8.27 -11.82 -3.51
CA TYR A 9 8.17 -13.21 -3.93
C TYR A 9 7.58 -13.28 -5.35
N LYS A 10 8.02 -14.28 -6.12
CA LYS A 10 7.44 -14.56 -7.45
C LYS A 10 5.97 -14.95 -7.33
N ASP A 11 5.65 -15.85 -6.40
CA ASP A 11 4.30 -16.30 -6.10
C ASP A 11 4.11 -16.53 -4.60
N LEU A 12 2.87 -16.55 -4.14
CA LEU A 12 2.50 -16.58 -2.72
C LEU A 12 1.27 -17.46 -2.50
N PRO A 13 1.01 -17.95 -1.28
CA PRO A 13 -0.30 -18.54 -0.96
C PRO A 13 -1.42 -17.55 -1.31
N GLY A 14 -2.44 -18.04 -2.04
CA GLY A 14 -3.49 -17.22 -2.62
C GLY A 14 -3.07 -16.38 -3.84
N GLY A 15 -1.89 -16.60 -4.41
CA GLY A 15 -1.44 -16.06 -5.68
C GLY A 15 -1.18 -14.55 -5.75
N GLN A 16 -0.61 -14.14 -6.88
CA GLN A 16 -0.55 -12.74 -7.32
C GLN A 16 -1.87 -12.36 -8.02
N LEU A 17 -2.59 -11.37 -7.48
CA LEU A 17 -3.83 -10.86 -8.02
C LEU A 17 -3.65 -9.41 -8.47
N LEU A 18 -3.50 -9.19 -9.78
CA LEU A 18 -3.35 -7.85 -10.34
C LEU A 18 -4.58 -6.97 -10.07
N GLY A 19 -5.78 -7.54 -10.12
CA GLY A 19 -7.02 -6.78 -9.95
C GLY A 19 -7.21 -5.68 -11.02
N PRO A 20 -8.22 -4.82 -10.86
CA PRO A 20 -8.36 -3.61 -11.67
C PRO A 20 -7.15 -2.68 -11.42
N THR A 21 -6.38 -2.37 -12.47
CA THR A 21 -5.20 -1.50 -12.37
C THR A 21 -4.87 -0.87 -13.72
N PHE A 22 -4.26 0.32 -13.69
CA PHE A 22 -3.62 0.94 -14.86
C PHE A 22 -2.17 0.44 -15.07
N ASP A 23 -1.64 -0.39 -14.19
CA ASP A 23 -0.33 -1.02 -14.41
C ASP A 23 -0.32 -1.78 -15.73
N TYR A 24 0.85 -1.79 -16.39
CA TYR A 24 1.07 -2.49 -17.67
C TYR A 24 0.24 -1.98 -18.87
N THR A 25 -0.59 -0.95 -18.72
CA THR A 25 -1.29 -0.31 -19.85
C THR A 25 -0.32 0.49 -20.73
N HIS A 26 -0.59 0.62 -22.02
CA HIS A 26 0.11 1.61 -22.84
C HIS A 26 -0.53 2.98 -22.61
N ARG A 27 0.29 4.01 -22.34
CA ARG A 27 -0.18 5.36 -22.03
C ARG A 27 -0.44 6.15 -23.31
N LEU A 28 -1.45 5.71 -24.06
CA LEU A 28 -1.93 6.36 -25.27
C LEU A 28 -3.27 7.04 -24.94
N LEU A 29 -3.52 8.20 -25.55
CA LEU A 29 -4.84 8.81 -25.49
C LEU A 29 -5.82 7.92 -26.25
N ASP A 30 -6.99 7.70 -25.65
CA ASP A 30 -8.07 6.92 -26.23
C ASP A 30 -9.17 7.87 -26.74
N PRO A 31 -9.27 8.09 -28.06
CA PRO A 31 -10.28 8.98 -28.64
C PRO A 31 -11.72 8.44 -28.47
N GLU A 32 -11.91 7.13 -28.29
CA GLU A 32 -13.24 6.51 -28.19
C GLU A 32 -13.95 6.90 -26.87
N LEU A 33 -13.19 7.25 -25.83
CA LEU A 33 -13.74 7.79 -24.58
C LEU A 33 -14.50 9.11 -24.80
N ALA A 34 -14.13 9.91 -25.80
CA ALA A 34 -14.81 11.16 -26.10
C ALA A 34 -16.21 10.94 -26.73
N THR A 35 -16.44 9.78 -27.32
CA THR A 35 -17.71 9.42 -27.97
C THR A 35 -18.63 8.59 -27.08
N GLY A 36 -18.20 8.25 -25.85
CA GLY A 36 -19.02 7.50 -24.89
C GLY A 36 -19.23 6.04 -25.27
N ALA A 37 -18.19 5.37 -25.78
CA ALA A 37 -18.26 3.96 -26.16
C ALA A 37 -18.68 3.06 -24.98
N ASP A 38 -19.42 1.99 -25.28
CA ASP A 38 -19.84 1.00 -24.28
C ASP A 38 -18.64 0.23 -23.73
N VAL A 39 -18.57 0.09 -22.41
CA VAL A 39 -17.55 -0.71 -21.73
C VAL A 39 -18.03 -2.14 -21.63
N ALA A 40 -17.27 -3.08 -22.18
CA ALA A 40 -17.59 -4.50 -22.09
C ALA A 40 -17.53 -4.99 -20.64
N GLU A 41 -18.51 -5.81 -20.26
CA GLU A 41 -18.51 -6.49 -18.97
C GLU A 41 -17.28 -7.40 -18.83
N PRO A 42 -16.58 -7.37 -17.67
CA PRO A 42 -15.40 -8.18 -17.48
C PRO A 42 -15.76 -9.67 -17.37
N LEU A 43 -14.91 -10.52 -17.92
CA LEU A 43 -15.02 -11.97 -17.71
C LEU A 43 -14.86 -12.30 -16.22
N GLN A 44 -15.78 -13.10 -15.70
CA GLN A 44 -15.73 -13.56 -14.32
C GLN A 44 -15.09 -14.94 -14.24
N ARG A 45 -14.20 -15.13 -13.27
CA ARG A 45 -13.59 -16.42 -12.96
C ARG A 45 -14.01 -16.86 -11.57
N ALA A 46 -14.62 -18.05 -11.47
CA ALA A 46 -14.87 -18.69 -10.19
C ALA A 46 -13.54 -18.90 -9.46
N ARG A 47 -13.49 -18.51 -8.19
CA ARG A 47 -12.28 -18.59 -7.39
C ARG A 47 -12.58 -19.27 -6.07
N GLU A 48 -11.78 -20.27 -5.74
CA GLU A 48 -11.82 -20.89 -4.42
C GLU A 48 -11.17 -19.98 -3.36
N ALA A 49 -11.73 -20.00 -2.16
CA ALA A 49 -11.21 -19.24 -1.05
C ALA A 49 -9.92 -19.91 -0.52
N GLU A 50 -8.77 -19.43 -1.01
CA GLU A 50 -7.47 -19.83 -0.48
C GLU A 50 -6.99 -18.89 0.63
N PRO A 51 -6.19 -19.39 1.59
CA PRO A 51 -5.53 -18.53 2.57
C PRO A 51 -4.64 -17.47 1.89
N MET A 52 -4.82 -16.20 2.26
CA MET A 52 -4.02 -15.07 1.79
C MET A 52 -3.29 -14.41 2.96
N PRO A 53 -2.27 -15.05 3.56
CA PRO A 53 -1.49 -14.42 4.62
C PRO A 53 -0.82 -13.14 4.12
N ARG A 54 -0.63 -12.18 5.04
CA ARG A 54 0.22 -11.00 4.78
C ARG A 54 1.65 -11.48 4.55
N VAL A 55 2.38 -10.86 3.64
CA VAL A 55 3.77 -11.23 3.36
C VAL A 55 4.66 -11.00 4.57
N SER A 56 4.41 -9.94 5.35
CA SER A 56 5.08 -9.74 6.64
C SER A 56 4.88 -10.91 7.61
N ALA A 57 3.73 -11.59 7.58
CA ALA A 57 3.51 -12.77 8.43
C ALA A 57 4.29 -14.00 7.94
N ILE A 58 4.56 -14.11 6.63
CA ILE A 58 5.45 -15.15 6.07
C ILE A 58 6.88 -14.87 6.53
N LEU A 59 7.38 -13.66 6.28
CA LEU A 59 8.72 -13.22 6.68
C LEU A 59 8.96 -13.34 8.19
N ALA A 60 7.95 -13.00 9.02
CA ALA A 60 8.05 -13.11 10.47
C ALA A 60 8.13 -14.57 10.95
N ARG A 61 7.40 -15.50 10.31
CA ARG A 61 7.49 -16.94 10.60
C ARG A 61 8.86 -17.52 10.25
N GLU A 62 9.51 -16.95 9.24
CA GLU A 62 10.86 -17.30 8.81
C GLU A 62 11.95 -16.60 9.66
N GLY A 63 11.57 -15.70 10.57
CA GLY A 63 12.51 -14.95 11.40
C GLY A 63 13.31 -13.89 10.62
N LEU A 64 12.81 -13.47 9.45
CA LEU A 64 13.49 -12.50 8.58
C LEU A 64 13.15 -11.04 8.91
N ILE A 65 12.08 -10.81 9.67
CA ILE A 65 11.68 -9.49 10.15
C ILE A 65 11.25 -9.56 11.61
N GLU A 66 11.34 -8.42 12.29
CA GLU A 66 10.73 -8.23 13.60
C GLU A 66 9.20 -8.15 13.47
N PRO A 67 8.44 -8.66 14.46
CA PRO A 67 7.00 -8.44 14.50
C PRO A 67 6.68 -6.97 14.72
N ASP A 68 5.45 -6.56 14.38
CA ASP A 68 4.95 -5.24 14.74
C ASP A 68 5.11 -4.99 16.24
N GLY A 69 5.54 -3.77 16.60
CA GLY A 69 5.65 -3.35 18.01
C GLY A 69 4.31 -3.45 18.73
N LYS A 70 4.35 -3.81 20.03
CA LYS A 70 3.17 -3.83 20.89
C LYS A 70 2.95 -2.46 21.51
N MET A 71 1.74 -1.93 21.37
CA MET A 71 1.30 -0.78 22.18
C MET A 71 0.71 -1.29 23.51
N PRO A 72 0.76 -0.49 24.59
CA PRO A 72 0.00 -0.77 25.81
C PRO A 72 -1.48 -1.02 25.51
N GLN A 73 -2.14 -1.89 26.29
CA GLN A 73 -3.55 -2.23 26.06
C GLN A 73 -4.49 -1.02 26.24
N ASP A 74 -4.08 -0.07 27.06
CA ASP A 74 -4.74 1.19 27.37
C ASP A 74 -4.26 2.35 26.49
N HIS A 75 -3.45 2.08 25.45
CA HIS A 75 -3.01 3.13 24.53
C HIS A 75 -4.19 3.71 23.75
N ILE A 76 -4.37 5.02 23.88
CA ILE A 76 -5.36 5.79 23.11
C ILE A 76 -4.63 6.47 21.96
N PRO A 77 -5.00 6.22 20.69
CA PRO A 77 -4.41 6.93 19.56
C PRO A 77 -4.62 8.44 19.66
N GLY A 78 -3.57 9.22 19.39
CA GLY A 78 -3.68 10.67 19.30
C GLY A 78 -4.61 11.13 18.17
N ASP A 79 -5.15 12.35 18.27
CA ASP A 79 -6.09 12.90 17.29
C ASP A 79 -5.82 14.37 16.96
N ILE A 80 -5.16 14.59 15.82
CA ILE A 80 -4.78 15.93 15.33
C ILE A 80 -5.97 16.80 14.91
N THR A 81 -7.19 16.23 14.89
CA THR A 81 -8.42 17.00 14.66
C THR A 81 -8.95 17.65 15.93
N ARG A 82 -8.43 17.24 17.10
CA ARG A 82 -8.84 17.71 18.43
C ARG A 82 -7.71 18.41 19.16
N GLU A 83 -6.49 17.93 19.02
CA GLU A 83 -5.30 18.46 19.67
C GLU A 83 -4.31 19.00 18.62
N PRO A 84 -3.66 20.14 18.87
CA PRO A 84 -2.66 20.69 17.96
C PRO A 84 -1.42 19.80 17.87
N LEU A 85 -0.67 19.92 16.76
CA LEU A 85 0.56 19.17 16.54
C LEU A 85 1.71 19.70 17.41
N GLU A 86 2.31 18.81 18.20
CA GLU A 86 3.53 19.07 18.97
C GLU A 86 4.64 18.09 18.58
N PHE A 87 5.87 18.60 18.50
CA PHE A 87 7.05 17.81 18.13
C PHE A 87 7.94 17.53 19.34
N PRO A 88 8.50 16.31 19.48
CA PRO A 88 8.38 15.16 18.58
C PRO A 88 7.02 14.44 18.70
N MET A 89 6.48 14.00 17.56
CA MET A 89 5.20 13.27 17.50
C MET A 89 5.36 11.76 17.71
N ALA A 90 4.37 11.11 18.33
CA ALA A 90 4.22 9.64 18.36
C ALA A 90 3.89 9.04 16.97
N ARG A 91 4.05 7.72 16.80
CA ARG A 91 3.92 7.05 15.48
C ARG A 91 2.51 7.14 14.90
N ASP A 92 1.50 6.92 15.72
CA ASP A 92 0.09 7.04 15.37
C ASP A 92 -0.26 8.45 14.88
N ILE A 93 0.20 9.49 15.57
CA ILE A 93 0.01 10.89 15.16
C ILE A 93 0.70 11.17 13.82
N ARG A 94 1.93 10.67 13.62
CA ARG A 94 2.62 10.78 12.32
C ARG A 94 1.85 10.08 11.20
N LEU A 95 1.30 8.90 11.44
CA LEU A 95 0.50 8.17 10.46
C LEU A 95 -0.81 8.89 10.14
N GLN A 96 -1.48 9.47 11.14
CA GLN A 96 -2.67 10.30 10.93
C GLN A 96 -2.35 11.53 10.08
N ALA A 97 -1.25 12.23 10.38
CA ALA A 97 -0.79 13.37 9.60
C ALA A 97 -0.45 12.98 8.15
N LEU A 98 0.29 11.88 7.94
CA LEU A 98 0.64 11.38 6.60
C LEU A 98 -0.60 11.01 5.77
N SER A 99 -1.62 10.41 6.39
CA SER A 99 -2.87 10.05 5.69
C SER A 99 -3.68 11.25 5.19
N ARG A 100 -3.38 12.45 5.69
CA ARG A 100 -4.05 13.72 5.37
C ARG A 100 -3.14 14.69 4.61
N GLY A 101 -1.91 14.27 4.30
CA GLY A 101 -0.92 15.08 3.61
C GLY A 101 -1.23 15.21 2.12
N ASP A 102 -0.61 16.21 1.50
CA ASP A 102 -0.65 16.36 0.04
C ASP A 102 0.09 15.21 -0.65
N GLU A 103 -0.57 14.58 -1.62
CA GLU A 103 -0.04 13.41 -2.32
C GLU A 103 1.26 13.75 -3.06
N GLY A 104 1.27 14.84 -3.82
CA GLY A 104 2.44 15.25 -4.62
C GLY A 104 3.66 15.54 -3.76
N PHE A 105 3.47 16.23 -2.64
CA PHE A 105 4.50 16.53 -1.66
C PHE A 105 5.06 15.25 -1.02
N LEU A 106 4.21 14.34 -0.54
CA LEU A 106 4.65 13.08 0.07
C LEU A 106 5.32 12.14 -0.93
N LEU A 107 4.85 12.10 -2.18
CA LEU A 107 5.50 11.37 -3.27
C LEU A 107 6.89 11.94 -3.55
N ALA A 108 7.07 13.26 -3.59
CA ALA A 108 8.38 13.88 -3.79
C ALA A 108 9.34 13.56 -2.64
N LEU A 109 8.87 13.58 -1.39
CA LEU A 109 9.66 13.15 -0.23
C LEU A 109 10.06 11.67 -0.34
N GLY A 110 9.12 10.77 -0.61
CA GLY A 110 9.40 9.34 -0.81
C GLY A 110 10.36 9.08 -1.98
N TYR A 111 10.21 9.81 -3.08
CA TYR A 111 11.12 9.73 -4.22
C TYR A 111 12.53 10.20 -3.87
N SER A 112 12.68 11.24 -3.05
CA SER A 112 14.00 11.71 -2.60
C SER A 112 14.76 10.63 -1.82
N THR A 113 14.08 9.85 -0.99
CA THR A 113 14.72 8.74 -0.25
C THR A 113 15.14 7.60 -1.17
N GLN A 114 14.37 7.34 -2.23
CA GLN A 114 14.74 6.39 -3.28
C GLN A 114 15.99 6.87 -4.06
N ARG A 115 16.19 8.18 -4.17
CA ARG A 115 17.34 8.81 -4.84
C ARG A 115 18.55 9.02 -3.92
N GLY A 116 18.49 8.56 -2.66
CA GLY A 116 19.63 8.50 -1.76
C GLY A 116 19.62 9.50 -0.60
N TYR A 117 18.67 10.44 -0.55
CA TYR A 117 18.52 11.34 0.58
C TYR A 117 17.90 10.57 1.76
N ALA A 118 18.74 10.13 2.71
CA ALA A 118 18.34 9.24 3.80
C ALA A 118 17.70 7.92 3.30
N ARG A 119 18.45 7.18 2.46
CA ARG A 119 18.03 5.89 1.88
C ARG A 119 17.54 4.88 2.92
N ASN A 120 16.51 4.11 2.57
CA ASN A 120 15.90 3.08 3.42
C ASN A 120 15.66 1.72 2.73
N HIS A 121 16.13 1.54 1.49
CA HIS A 121 16.06 0.28 0.71
C HIS A 121 14.64 -0.35 0.66
N PRO A 122 13.64 0.34 0.09
CA PRO A 122 12.24 -0.07 0.18
C PRO A 122 11.89 -1.19 -0.81
N PHE A 123 11.02 -2.09 -0.38
CA PHE A 123 10.33 -3.09 -1.23
C PHE A 123 8.83 -3.04 -0.98
N VAL A 124 8.03 -3.41 -1.99
CA VAL A 124 6.59 -3.62 -1.82
C VAL A 124 6.37 -5.05 -1.32
N GLY A 125 6.26 -5.18 0.00
CA GLY A 125 6.08 -6.43 0.75
C GLY A 125 4.72 -7.05 0.55
#